data_AF-A0A9D2QJL0-F1
#
_entry.id   AF-A0A9D2QJL0-F1
#
_cell.length_a   1.000
_cell.length_b   1.000
_cell.length_c   1.000
_cell.angle_alpha   90.00
_cell.angle_beta   90.00
_cell.angle_gamma   90.00
#
_symmetry.space_group_name_H-M   'P 1'
#
loop_
_entity.id
_entity.type
_entity.pdbx_description
1 polymer ?
#
loop_
_entity_poly.entity_id
_entity_poly.type
_entity_poly.pdbx_seq_one_letter_code
_entity_poly.pdbx_strand_id
1 'polypeptide(L)'
;MIRLDRYLCEMGEGTRSEVKELLRKGRVSVDGCPEKNPARKVDEKNAQVCVDGRLLSYAKNVYYLMNKPAGLLSATRDGHGRTVLDWMREREPENALLKRDLFPAGRLDKDTEGLLLITDDGALAHRLLSPARHVKKTYYVETDGTLSEEACGRLREGVEIGEEERTRPAEIRETKLEGCAAESRAAYLLTITEGKYHQVKRMMQSQGRTVTYLRRMSMGPLVLGDTLPVGEFRPLSPEELAALEPAGSGAREMLSGIDTVIFDLDGTLVDSMWVWPEIDVEYLGRYGTQLDERLQGDIDGMSFTETAEYFKERFGIPDSVEKIKEDWNRMAEEKYLHQVSLKKGAREFIEACRKKKWKLGIATSNSRQLVEGVIGAQGLTDDFSCILTSCEVGKGKPAPDIYLAVAERLGTDPAHCLVFEDIEPGIRAGKAAGMRVCGVKDDWCQTPEAQMRKLADYYIADYTELI
;
A
#
# COMPACT_ATOMS: atom_id res chain seq x y z
N MET A 1 -8.78 19.07 -0.11
CA MET A 1 -9.20 20.45 -0.48
C MET A 1 -8.14 21.43 -0.01
N ILE A 2 -7.36 21.99 -0.93
CA ILE A 2 -6.22 22.88 -0.68
C ILE A 2 -6.50 24.27 -1.25
N ARG A 3 -5.84 25.31 -0.73
CA ARG A 3 -5.93 26.66 -1.32
C ARG A 3 -5.22 26.69 -2.68
N LEU A 4 -5.80 27.38 -3.65
CA LEU A 4 -5.26 27.50 -5.01
C LEU A 4 -3.85 28.12 -5.04
N ASP A 5 -3.57 29.13 -4.20
CA ASP A 5 -2.21 29.68 -4.13
C ASP A 5 -1.18 28.64 -3.68
N ARG A 6 -1.56 27.82 -2.69
CA ARG A 6 -0.71 26.73 -2.21
C ARG A 6 -0.57 25.62 -3.25
N TYR A 7 -1.65 25.24 -3.93
CA TYR A 7 -1.64 24.28 -5.05
C TYR A 7 -0.60 24.68 -6.10
N LEU A 8 -0.65 25.94 -6.58
CA LEU A 8 0.24 26.44 -7.63
C LEU A 8 1.69 26.52 -7.17
N CYS A 9 1.94 26.96 -5.93
CA CYS A 9 3.28 26.97 -5.37
C CYS A 9 3.86 25.56 -5.25
N GLU A 10 3.09 24.60 -4.76
CA GLU A 10 3.51 23.20 -4.71
C GLU A 10 3.75 22.69 -6.13
N MET A 11 2.91 23.02 -7.12
CA MET A 11 3.15 22.63 -8.52
C MET A 11 4.35 23.31 -9.21
N GLY A 12 5.11 24.15 -8.51
CA GLY A 12 6.33 24.77 -9.05
C GLY A 12 6.09 25.95 -9.98
N GLU A 13 4.87 26.52 -9.98
CA GLU A 13 4.49 27.66 -10.82
C GLU A 13 5.04 29.00 -10.32
N GLY A 14 5.73 29.00 -9.18
CA GLY A 14 6.45 30.14 -8.64
C GLY A 14 6.28 30.31 -7.13
N THR A 15 6.97 31.30 -6.59
CA THR A 15 6.78 31.79 -5.22
C THR A 15 5.36 32.30 -5.02
N ARG A 16 4.95 32.45 -3.77
CA ARG A 16 3.61 32.93 -3.41
C ARG A 16 3.28 34.30 -4.02
N SER A 17 4.26 35.16 -4.22
CA SER A 17 4.09 36.47 -4.87
C SER A 17 3.88 36.33 -6.37
N GLU A 18 4.67 35.49 -7.04
CA GLU A 18 4.56 35.21 -8.48
C GLU A 18 3.23 34.53 -8.81
N VAL A 19 2.81 33.55 -8.01
CA VAL A 19 1.51 32.88 -8.15
C VAL A 19 0.35 33.86 -8.01
N LYS A 20 0.41 34.79 -7.04
CA LYS A 20 -0.61 35.85 -6.92
C LYS A 20 -0.66 36.74 -8.16
N GLU A 21 0.49 36.99 -8.79
CA GLU A 21 0.55 37.76 -10.03
C GLU A 21 -0.07 36.99 -11.21
N LEU A 22 0.19 35.68 -11.33
CA LEU A 22 -0.44 34.81 -12.34
C LEU A 22 -1.97 34.86 -12.23
N LEU A 23 -2.49 34.66 -11.01
CA LEU A 23 -3.92 34.76 -10.70
C LEU A 23 -4.48 36.14 -11.07
N ARG A 24 -3.80 37.22 -10.67
CA ARG A 24 -4.23 38.61 -10.98
C ARG A 24 -4.32 38.86 -12.48
N LYS A 25 -3.38 38.33 -13.26
CA LYS A 25 -3.33 38.44 -14.74
C LYS A 25 -4.35 37.54 -15.44
N GLY A 26 -5.10 36.70 -14.71
CA GLY A 26 -6.07 35.78 -15.30
C GLY A 26 -5.41 34.62 -16.07
N ARG A 27 -4.14 34.32 -15.75
CA ARG A 27 -3.38 33.23 -16.38
C ARG A 27 -3.70 31.86 -15.78
N VAL A 28 -4.48 31.82 -14.72
CA VAL A 28 -4.89 30.58 -14.05
C VAL A 28 -6.37 30.36 -14.27
N SER A 29 -6.76 29.14 -14.62
CA SER A 29 -8.16 28.69 -14.64
C SER A 29 -8.37 27.47 -13.75
N VAL A 30 -9.54 27.36 -13.15
CA VAL A 30 -9.98 26.17 -12.42
C VAL A 30 -11.31 25.73 -12.99
N ASP A 31 -11.38 24.49 -13.47
CA ASP A 31 -12.53 23.90 -14.15
C ASP A 31 -12.99 24.74 -15.35
N GLY A 32 -12.01 25.16 -16.16
CA GLY A 32 -12.23 25.98 -17.37
C GLY A 32 -12.54 27.47 -17.10
N CYS A 33 -12.70 27.88 -15.85
CA CYS A 33 -13.03 29.26 -15.49
C CYS A 33 -11.79 30.02 -14.98
N PRO A 34 -11.44 31.20 -15.53
CA PRO A 34 -10.35 32.02 -15.00
C PRO A 34 -10.57 32.34 -13.52
N GLU A 35 -9.55 32.10 -12.69
CA GLU A 35 -9.61 32.29 -11.25
C GLU A 35 -8.59 33.34 -10.80
N LYS A 36 -9.03 34.27 -9.96
CA LYS A 36 -8.21 35.36 -9.41
C LYS A 36 -8.07 35.30 -7.90
N ASN A 37 -8.89 34.49 -7.22
CA ASN A 37 -8.90 34.34 -5.77
C ASN A 37 -7.85 33.30 -5.32
N PRO A 38 -6.72 33.72 -4.72
CA PRO A 38 -5.70 32.79 -4.22
C PRO A 38 -6.21 31.86 -3.11
N ALA A 39 -7.27 32.25 -2.39
CA ALA A 39 -7.82 31.48 -1.28
C ALA A 39 -8.90 30.47 -1.70
N ARG A 40 -9.26 30.38 -3.01
CA ARG A 40 -10.20 29.35 -3.49
C ARG A 40 -9.71 27.97 -3.06
N LYS A 41 -10.60 27.18 -2.46
CA LYS A 41 -10.31 25.78 -2.16
C LYS A 41 -10.55 24.95 -3.41
N VAL A 42 -9.56 24.14 -3.79
CA VAL A 42 -9.61 23.22 -4.91
C VAL A 42 -9.42 21.80 -4.41
N ASP A 43 -10.09 20.86 -5.08
CA ASP A 43 -9.91 19.44 -4.81
C ASP A 43 -8.62 18.95 -5.48
N GLU A 44 -7.74 18.34 -4.70
CA GLU A 44 -6.41 17.91 -5.16
C GLU A 44 -6.47 16.80 -6.22
N LYS A 45 -7.57 16.03 -6.24
CA LYS A 45 -7.72 14.87 -7.13
C LYS A 45 -8.60 15.20 -8.35
N ASN A 46 -9.60 16.04 -8.17
CA ASN A 46 -10.67 16.23 -9.15
C ASN A 46 -10.65 17.59 -9.85
N ALA A 47 -10.01 18.62 -9.28
CA ALA A 47 -10.03 19.96 -9.88
C ALA A 47 -9.14 20.03 -11.12
N GLN A 48 -9.66 20.63 -12.20
CA GLN A 48 -8.87 20.89 -13.41
C GLN A 48 -8.23 22.28 -13.31
N VAL A 49 -7.02 22.35 -12.76
CA VAL A 49 -6.27 23.60 -12.63
C VAL A 49 -5.35 23.77 -13.84
N CYS A 50 -5.48 24.86 -14.59
CA CYS A 50 -4.57 25.19 -15.69
C CYS A 50 -3.83 26.50 -15.46
N VAL A 51 -2.58 26.59 -15.90
CA VAL A 51 -1.80 27.83 -15.99
C VAL A 51 -1.41 28.04 -17.45
N ASP A 52 -1.83 29.16 -18.03
CA ASP A 52 -1.66 29.48 -19.46
C ASP A 52 -2.17 28.36 -20.40
N GLY A 53 -3.27 27.73 -20.01
CA GLY A 53 -3.86 26.60 -20.75
C GLY A 53 -3.17 25.26 -20.51
N ARG A 54 -2.05 25.20 -19.78
CA ARG A 54 -1.40 23.95 -19.37
C ARG A 54 -2.09 23.37 -18.13
N LEU A 55 -2.72 22.21 -18.29
CA LEU A 55 -3.31 21.46 -17.17
C LEU A 55 -2.23 20.99 -16.20
N LEU A 56 -2.47 21.22 -14.90
CA LEU A 56 -1.59 20.79 -13.81
C LEU A 56 -2.17 19.56 -13.13
N SER A 57 -1.36 18.51 -12.97
CA SER A 57 -1.69 17.34 -12.17
C SER A 57 -1.07 17.48 -10.77
N TYR A 58 -1.89 17.61 -9.74
CA TYR A 58 -1.39 17.83 -8.38
C TYR A 58 -0.50 16.70 -7.87
N ALA A 59 0.64 17.06 -7.29
CA ALA A 59 1.51 16.15 -6.55
C ALA A 59 2.01 16.83 -5.28
N LYS A 60 1.64 16.27 -4.11
CA LYS A 60 2.08 16.77 -2.80
C LYS A 60 3.60 16.76 -2.69
N ASN A 61 4.21 15.64 -3.06
CA ASN A 61 5.65 15.43 -3.15
C ASN A 61 6.01 14.96 -4.56
N VAL A 62 7.25 15.20 -4.97
CA VAL A 62 7.79 14.82 -6.28
C VAL A 62 8.86 13.76 -6.10
N TYR A 63 8.88 12.76 -6.98
CA TYR A 63 9.84 11.65 -6.91
C TYR A 63 10.36 11.31 -8.30
N TYR A 64 11.67 11.45 -8.49
CA TYR A 64 12.39 11.07 -9.71
C TYR A 64 13.42 9.98 -9.43
N LEU A 65 13.44 8.97 -10.29
CA LEU A 65 14.53 7.99 -10.36
C LEU A 65 15.46 8.42 -11.50
N MET A 66 16.71 8.68 -11.15
CA MET A 66 17.77 9.05 -12.08
C MET A 66 18.76 7.90 -12.21
N ASN A 67 19.16 7.59 -13.45
CA ASN A 67 20.39 6.85 -13.70
C ASN A 67 21.54 7.86 -13.75
N LYS A 68 22.12 8.18 -12.59
CA LYS A 68 23.13 9.22 -12.45
C LYS A 68 24.37 8.86 -13.31
N PRO A 69 24.86 9.77 -14.17
CA PRO A 69 26.12 9.60 -14.86
C PRO A 69 27.32 9.94 -13.96
N ALA A 70 28.49 9.40 -14.30
CA ALA A 70 29.75 9.86 -13.70
C ALA A 70 30.01 11.34 -14.04
N GLY A 71 30.77 12.03 -13.19
CA GLY A 71 31.15 13.43 -13.34
C GLY A 71 30.24 14.44 -12.62
N LEU A 72 29.02 14.06 -12.22
CA LEU A 72 28.08 14.94 -11.51
C LEU A 72 28.17 14.82 -9.99
N LEU A 73 27.95 15.94 -9.29
CA LEU A 73 27.85 15.99 -7.83
C LEU A 73 26.42 15.69 -7.35
N SER A 74 26.29 14.77 -6.39
CA SER A 74 25.02 14.49 -5.71
C SER A 74 24.74 15.55 -4.63
N ALA A 75 24.37 16.77 -5.05
CA ALA A 75 24.12 17.92 -4.19
C ALA A 75 22.96 18.79 -4.73
N THR A 76 22.41 19.66 -3.88
CA THR A 76 21.34 20.60 -4.29
C THR A 76 21.88 21.84 -4.99
N ARG A 77 23.01 22.36 -4.49
CA ARG A 77 23.81 23.45 -5.05
C ARG A 77 25.27 23.20 -4.69
N ASP A 78 26.18 23.48 -5.60
CA ASP A 78 27.61 23.35 -5.36
C ASP A 78 28.38 24.42 -6.14
N GLY A 79 29.39 25.03 -5.51
CA GLY A 79 30.22 26.06 -6.15
C GLY A 79 31.42 25.50 -6.93
N HIS A 80 31.67 24.19 -6.81
CA HIS A 80 32.88 23.52 -7.31
C HIS A 80 32.60 22.51 -8.42
N GLY A 81 31.33 22.29 -8.79
CA GLY A 81 30.99 21.41 -9.90
C GLY A 81 29.49 21.36 -10.21
N ARG A 82 29.18 20.80 -11.38
CA ARG A 82 27.80 20.62 -11.84
C ARG A 82 27.08 19.56 -11.01
N THR A 83 25.88 19.87 -10.54
CA THR A 83 25.08 18.95 -9.72
C THR A 83 24.10 18.13 -10.56
N VAL A 84 23.53 17.08 -9.96
CA VAL A 84 22.44 16.29 -10.56
C VAL A 84 21.18 17.14 -10.83
N LEU A 85 20.88 18.14 -10.01
CA LEU A 85 19.72 19.01 -10.22
C LEU A 85 19.95 20.00 -11.36
N ASP A 86 21.17 20.55 -11.48
CA ASP A 86 21.53 21.39 -12.63
C ASP A 86 21.37 20.59 -13.93
N TRP A 87 21.87 19.35 -13.94
CA TRP A 87 21.71 18.43 -15.07
C TRP A 87 20.25 18.19 -15.47
N MET A 88 19.37 17.90 -14.50
CA MET A 88 17.94 17.69 -14.78
C MET A 88 17.27 18.96 -15.32
N ARG A 89 17.52 20.11 -14.68
CA ARG A 89 16.91 21.40 -15.06
C ARG A 89 17.34 21.89 -16.43
N GLU A 90 18.59 21.63 -16.82
CA GLU A 90 19.09 21.96 -18.16
C GLU A 90 18.45 21.08 -19.25
N ARG A 91 18.13 19.81 -18.94
CA ARG A 91 17.50 18.88 -19.88
C ARG A 91 16.00 19.10 -20.04
N GLU A 92 15.31 19.48 -18.96
CA GLU A 92 13.87 19.76 -18.98
C GLU A 92 13.57 21.16 -18.41
N PRO A 93 13.98 22.25 -19.10
CA PRO A 93 13.84 23.62 -18.60
C PRO A 93 12.38 24.05 -18.38
N GLU A 94 11.45 23.46 -19.13
CA GLU A 94 10.00 23.75 -19.07
C GLU A 94 9.28 22.95 -17.97
N ASN A 95 9.94 21.98 -17.34
CA ASN A 95 9.36 21.18 -16.28
C ASN A 95 9.31 21.98 -14.96
N ALA A 96 8.12 22.46 -14.61
CA ALA A 96 7.90 23.26 -13.41
C ALA A 96 8.19 22.50 -12.11
N LEU A 97 8.02 21.17 -12.09
CA LEU A 97 8.30 20.36 -10.90
C LEU A 97 9.79 20.36 -10.54
N LEU A 98 10.69 20.49 -11.52
CA LEU A 98 12.13 20.61 -11.28
C LEU A 98 12.55 21.95 -10.67
N LYS A 99 11.65 22.94 -10.65
CA LYS A 99 11.86 24.24 -10.00
C LYS A 99 11.56 24.20 -8.50
N ARG A 100 10.93 23.13 -8.00
CA ARG A 100 10.75 22.90 -6.56
C ARG A 100 12.10 22.71 -5.87
N ASP A 101 12.09 22.79 -4.54
CA ASP A 101 13.25 22.54 -3.67
C ASP A 101 13.56 21.04 -3.55
N LEU A 102 13.84 20.40 -4.69
CA LEU A 102 14.23 19.01 -4.77
C LEU A 102 15.65 18.80 -4.19
N PHE A 103 15.90 17.59 -3.71
CA PHE A 103 17.21 17.15 -3.24
C PHE A 103 17.42 15.66 -3.51
N PRO A 104 18.68 15.21 -3.66
CA PRO A 104 18.98 13.80 -3.79
C PRO A 104 18.79 13.08 -2.44
N ALA A 105 17.97 12.02 -2.43
CA ALA A 105 17.77 11.14 -1.28
C ALA A 105 18.97 10.18 -1.15
N GLY A 106 20.06 10.73 -0.64
CA GLY A 106 21.36 10.07 -0.50
C GLY A 106 22.37 10.61 -1.51
N ARG A 107 23.60 10.11 -1.41
CA ARG A 107 24.70 10.58 -2.26
C ARG A 107 25.35 9.40 -2.97
N LEU A 108 25.72 9.63 -4.23
CA LEU A 108 26.68 8.85 -4.97
C LEU A 108 27.92 9.72 -5.22
N ASP A 109 29.10 9.09 -5.19
CA ASP A 109 30.35 9.79 -5.47
C ASP A 109 30.36 10.34 -6.90
N LYS A 110 31.25 11.30 -7.16
CA LYS A 110 31.30 12.00 -8.46
C LYS A 110 31.49 11.01 -9.61
N ASP A 111 32.36 10.03 -9.45
CA ASP A 111 32.73 8.99 -10.41
C ASP A 111 31.85 7.71 -10.30
N THR A 112 30.78 7.74 -9.49
CA THR A 112 29.84 6.61 -9.36
C THR A 112 28.57 6.86 -10.15
N GLU A 113 28.11 5.82 -10.86
CA GLU A 113 26.89 5.85 -11.67
C GLU A 113 25.71 5.17 -10.98
N GLY A 114 24.54 5.26 -11.61
CA GLY A 114 23.38 4.43 -11.28
C GLY A 114 22.30 5.13 -10.46
N LEU A 115 21.47 4.32 -9.82
CA LEU A 115 20.20 4.73 -9.22
C LEU A 115 20.40 5.83 -8.18
N LEU A 116 19.77 6.98 -8.41
CA LEU A 116 19.64 8.07 -7.45
C LEU A 116 18.19 8.53 -7.40
N LEU A 117 17.59 8.47 -6.21
CA LEU A 117 16.26 9.05 -5.95
C LEU A 117 16.41 10.55 -5.70
N ILE A 118 15.58 11.35 -6.33
CA ILE A 118 15.52 12.81 -6.17
C ILE A 118 14.09 13.17 -5.79
N THR A 119 13.92 13.91 -4.69
CA THR A 119 12.61 14.21 -4.11
C THR A 119 12.63 15.48 -3.28
N ASP A 120 11.46 16.00 -2.92
CA ASP A 120 11.28 17.00 -1.85
C ASP A 120 10.68 16.39 -0.56
N ASP A 121 10.44 15.08 -0.52
CA ASP A 121 9.95 14.36 0.65
C ASP A 121 11.08 14.06 1.64
N GLY A 122 11.29 14.97 2.59
CA GLY A 122 12.31 14.82 3.63
C GLY A 122 12.07 13.62 4.54
N ALA A 123 10.81 13.24 4.77
CA ALA A 123 10.46 12.14 5.66
C ALA A 123 10.79 10.78 5.02
N LEU A 124 10.48 10.60 3.74
CA LEU A 124 10.92 9.44 2.96
C LEU A 124 12.44 9.38 2.88
N ALA A 125 13.11 10.47 2.53
CA ALA A 125 14.56 10.48 2.39
C ALA A 125 15.26 10.12 3.71
N HIS A 126 14.86 10.72 4.82
CA HIS A 126 15.39 10.36 6.14
C HIS A 126 15.15 8.87 6.46
N ARG A 127 13.97 8.34 6.15
CA ARG A 127 13.64 6.93 6.34
C ARG A 127 14.55 5.99 5.54
N LEU A 128 14.82 6.32 4.28
CA LEU A 128 15.65 5.50 3.40
C LEU A 128 17.15 5.57 3.75
N LEU A 129 17.61 6.70 4.30
CA LEU A 129 19.02 6.97 4.59
C LEU A 129 19.42 6.64 6.03
N SER A 130 18.46 6.56 6.95
CA SER A 130 18.74 6.29 8.35
C SER A 130 19.47 4.94 8.51
N PRO A 131 20.66 4.92 9.16
CA PRO A 131 21.40 3.69 9.43
C PRO A 131 20.60 2.65 10.23
N ALA A 132 19.63 3.10 11.04
CA ALA A 132 18.78 2.24 11.86
C ALA A 132 17.77 1.43 11.04
N ARG A 133 17.52 1.78 9.78
CA ARG A 133 16.53 1.09 8.92
C ARG A 133 17.13 0.02 8.02
N HIS A 134 18.45 -0.10 7.98
CA HIS A 134 19.16 -1.16 7.24
C HIS A 134 18.74 -1.30 5.78
N VAL A 135 18.37 -0.19 5.12
CA VAL A 135 17.90 -0.22 3.73
C VAL A 135 19.01 -0.74 2.81
N LYS A 136 18.75 -1.88 2.18
CA LYS A 136 19.65 -2.57 1.26
C LYS A 136 19.95 -1.69 0.04
N LYS A 137 21.21 -1.67 -0.38
CA LYS A 137 21.71 -0.97 -1.57
C LYS A 137 22.63 -1.92 -2.30
N THR A 138 22.28 -2.30 -3.52
CA THR A 138 23.08 -3.22 -4.33
C THR A 138 23.85 -2.44 -5.39
N TYR A 139 25.15 -2.72 -5.48
CA TYR A 139 26.08 -2.12 -6.41
C TYR A 139 26.64 -3.18 -7.36
N TYR A 140 26.72 -2.84 -8.65
CA TYR A 140 27.60 -3.49 -9.60
C TYR A 140 28.99 -2.85 -9.48
N VAL A 141 29.99 -3.68 -9.23
CA VAL A 141 31.37 -3.27 -8.93
C VAL A 141 32.31 -4.01 -9.85
N GLU A 142 33.11 -3.27 -10.62
CA GLU A 142 34.24 -3.86 -11.35
C GLU A 142 35.54 -3.59 -10.62
N THR A 143 36.42 -4.59 -10.62
CA THR A 143 37.73 -4.52 -9.99
C THR A 143 38.85 -4.88 -10.95
N ASP A 144 40.07 -4.45 -10.61
CA ASP A 144 41.34 -4.75 -11.29
C ASP A 144 41.82 -6.21 -11.16
N GLY A 145 40.94 -7.12 -10.73
CA GLY A 145 41.18 -8.55 -10.60
C GLY A 145 40.17 -9.24 -9.68
N THR A 146 40.25 -10.56 -9.59
CA THR A 146 39.31 -11.39 -8.81
C THR A 146 39.59 -11.37 -7.30
N LEU A 147 38.55 -11.27 -6.49
CA LEU A 147 38.63 -11.55 -5.05
C LEU A 147 38.78 -13.05 -4.82
N SER A 148 39.61 -13.44 -3.85
CA SER A 148 39.61 -14.82 -3.34
C SER A 148 38.34 -15.09 -2.54
N GLU A 149 37.95 -16.36 -2.39
CA GLU A 149 36.78 -16.71 -1.56
C GLU A 149 36.95 -16.28 -0.10
N GLU A 150 38.17 -16.32 0.44
CA GLU A 150 38.48 -15.79 1.77
C GLU A 150 38.21 -14.27 1.87
N ALA A 151 38.54 -13.51 0.83
CA ALA A 151 38.26 -12.08 0.78
C ALA A 151 36.75 -11.82 0.71
N CYS A 152 36.01 -12.59 -0.09
CA CYS A 152 34.55 -12.55 -0.11
C CYS A 152 33.96 -12.89 1.27
N GLY A 153 34.49 -13.91 1.95
CA GLY A 153 34.11 -14.28 3.32
C GLY A 153 34.27 -13.13 4.31
N ARG A 154 35.42 -12.44 4.30
CA ARG A 154 35.65 -11.27 5.16
C ARG A 154 34.67 -10.13 4.88
N LEU A 155 34.33 -9.87 3.62
CA LEU A 155 33.31 -8.87 3.27
C LEU A 155 31.92 -9.25 3.81
N ARG A 156 31.58 -10.55 3.83
CA ARG A 156 30.33 -11.04 4.41
C ARG A 156 30.27 -10.92 5.93
N GLU A 157 31.41 -10.96 6.61
CA GLU A 157 31.49 -10.74 8.06
C GLU A 157 31.60 -9.26 8.45
N GLY A 158 32.03 -8.41 7.50
CA GLY A 158 32.32 -7.00 7.72
C GLY A 158 33.83 -6.76 7.90
N VAL A 159 34.33 -5.68 7.30
CA VAL A 159 35.77 -5.32 7.25
C VAL A 159 36.04 -3.93 7.82
N GLU A 160 37.27 -3.70 8.26
CA GLU A 160 37.77 -2.38 8.65
C GLU A 160 38.09 -1.55 7.40
N ILE A 161 37.59 -0.32 7.36
CA ILE A 161 37.75 0.60 6.22
C ILE A 161 38.31 1.97 6.63
N GLY A 162 38.95 2.05 7.79
CA GLY A 162 39.46 3.30 8.36
C GLY A 162 38.39 4.21 8.97
N GLU A 163 37.27 3.62 9.39
CA GLU A 163 36.22 4.27 10.21
C GLU A 163 36.31 3.75 11.64
N GLU A 164 35.67 4.43 12.61
CA GLU A 164 35.66 3.99 14.01
C GLU A 164 35.06 2.58 14.19
N GLU A 165 34.03 2.27 13.41
CA GLU A 165 33.37 0.96 13.40
C GLU A 165 33.65 0.18 12.11
N ARG A 166 33.80 -1.14 12.25
CA ARG A 166 33.79 -2.07 11.11
C ARG A 166 32.53 -1.88 10.28
N THR A 167 32.63 -2.21 9.00
CA THR A 167 31.45 -2.30 8.15
C THR A 167 30.52 -3.41 8.64
N ARG A 168 29.22 -3.22 8.46
CA ARG A 168 28.23 -4.28 8.67
C ARG A 168 28.44 -5.40 7.63
N PRO A 169 27.99 -6.63 7.94
CA PRO A 169 27.90 -7.71 6.98
C PRO A 169 27.34 -7.27 5.62
N ALA A 170 28.02 -7.67 4.54
CA ALA A 170 27.59 -7.41 3.18
C ALA A 170 27.26 -8.71 2.44
N GLU A 171 26.39 -8.65 1.45
CA GLU A 171 26.21 -9.76 0.52
C GLU A 171 27.07 -9.50 -0.71
N ILE A 172 27.89 -10.47 -1.11
CA ILE A 172 28.71 -10.36 -2.32
C ILE A 172 28.61 -11.63 -3.15
N ARG A 173 28.39 -11.46 -4.45
CA ARG A 173 28.45 -12.53 -5.45
C ARG A 173 29.16 -12.04 -6.70
N GLU A 174 29.96 -12.91 -7.30
CA GLU A 174 30.56 -12.65 -8.61
C GLU A 174 29.47 -12.59 -9.70
N THR A 175 29.69 -11.75 -10.69
CA THR A 175 28.81 -11.60 -11.86
C THR A 175 29.64 -11.39 -13.13
N LYS A 176 28.99 -11.41 -14.28
CA LYS A 176 29.66 -11.17 -15.56
C LYS A 176 30.03 -9.69 -15.71
N LEU A 177 31.20 -9.43 -16.30
CA LEU A 177 31.59 -8.10 -16.79
C LEU A 177 30.64 -7.66 -17.91
N GLU A 178 30.22 -6.40 -17.88
CA GLU A 178 29.54 -5.75 -18.99
C GLU A 178 30.57 -5.32 -20.06
N GLY A 179 30.57 -5.97 -21.23
CA GLY A 179 31.45 -5.62 -22.37
C GLY A 179 32.64 -6.56 -22.60
N CYS A 180 33.64 -6.11 -23.38
CA CYS A 180 34.80 -6.93 -23.76
C CYS A 180 35.65 -7.27 -22.52
N ALA A 181 35.65 -8.54 -22.15
CA ALA A 181 36.44 -9.10 -21.06
C ALA A 181 37.94 -8.88 -21.32
N ALA A 182 38.54 -7.91 -20.62
CA ALA A 182 39.97 -7.97 -20.37
C ALA A 182 40.22 -9.10 -19.37
N GLU A 183 41.18 -9.98 -19.65
CA GLU A 183 41.50 -11.19 -18.86
C GLU A 183 41.89 -10.89 -17.39
N SER A 184 42.06 -9.61 -17.02
CA SER A 184 42.50 -9.16 -15.70
C SER A 184 41.45 -8.39 -14.89
N ARG A 185 40.15 -8.42 -15.23
CA ARG A 185 39.08 -7.75 -14.47
C ARG A 185 38.07 -8.75 -13.92
N ALA A 186 37.36 -8.33 -12.87
CA ALA A 186 36.24 -9.10 -12.31
C ALA A 186 35.07 -8.16 -11.98
N ALA A 187 33.86 -8.71 -11.90
CA ALA A 187 32.67 -7.97 -11.55
C ALA A 187 31.90 -8.65 -10.41
N TYR A 188 31.31 -7.83 -9.55
CA TYR A 188 30.58 -8.28 -8.36
C TYR A 188 29.27 -7.51 -8.20
N LEU A 189 28.26 -8.20 -7.67
CA LEU A 189 27.12 -7.57 -7.05
C LEU A 189 27.33 -7.54 -5.53
N LEU A 190 27.52 -6.33 -4.99
CA LEU A 190 27.72 -6.08 -3.57
C LEU A 190 26.50 -5.37 -2.98
N THR A 191 25.84 -5.99 -2.01
CA THR A 191 24.73 -5.40 -1.26
C THR A 191 25.17 -4.99 0.14
N ILE A 192 24.96 -3.72 0.49
CA ILE A 192 25.23 -3.17 1.83
C ILE A 192 23.96 -2.54 2.43
N THR A 193 23.89 -2.46 3.75
CA THR A 193 22.73 -1.90 4.49
C THR A 193 23.01 -0.55 5.16
N GLU A 194 24.21 -0.02 4.96
CA GLU A 194 24.67 1.27 5.48
C GLU A 194 25.22 2.13 4.32
N GLY A 195 25.95 3.20 4.62
CA GLY A 195 26.45 4.16 3.62
C GLY A 195 27.57 5.04 4.16
N LYS A 196 28.69 4.44 4.56
CA LYS A 196 29.91 5.15 4.98
C LYS A 196 30.60 5.81 3.76
N TYR A 197 31.47 6.79 4.01
CA TYR A 197 32.15 7.53 2.95
C TYR A 197 32.91 6.58 1.99
N HIS A 198 32.69 6.64 0.67
CA HIS A 198 33.36 5.73 -0.29
C HIS A 198 33.37 4.24 0.12
N GLN A 199 32.33 3.77 0.83
CA GLN A 199 32.35 2.49 1.55
C GLN A 199 32.73 1.31 0.64
N VAL A 200 32.07 1.17 -0.51
CA VAL A 200 32.31 0.07 -1.46
C VAL A 200 33.76 0.05 -1.92
N LYS A 201 34.33 1.22 -2.28
CA LYS A 201 35.72 1.31 -2.74
C LYS A 201 36.70 0.93 -1.66
N ARG A 202 36.49 1.42 -0.43
CA ARG A 202 37.36 1.10 0.71
C ARG A 202 37.23 -0.36 1.14
N MET A 203 36.04 -0.95 1.06
CA MET A 203 35.81 -2.38 1.29
C MET A 203 36.62 -3.22 0.31
N MET A 204 36.53 -2.95 -1.00
CA MET A 204 37.32 -3.68 -2.01
C MET A 204 38.83 -3.47 -1.82
N GLN A 205 39.25 -2.24 -1.52
CA GLN A 205 40.66 -1.91 -1.27
C GLN A 205 41.23 -2.65 -0.06
N SER A 206 40.46 -2.78 1.02
CA SER A 206 40.88 -3.57 2.20
C SER A 206 41.14 -5.04 1.87
N GLN A 207 40.61 -5.53 0.75
CA GLN A 207 40.79 -6.88 0.23
C GLN A 207 41.80 -6.95 -0.93
N GLY A 208 42.60 -5.90 -1.13
CA GLY A 208 43.66 -5.86 -2.12
C GLY A 208 43.18 -5.63 -3.56
N ARG A 209 41.96 -5.12 -3.75
CA ARG A 209 41.39 -4.83 -5.08
C ARG A 209 41.00 -3.37 -5.25
N THR A 210 41.29 -2.82 -6.42
CA THR A 210 40.88 -1.46 -6.78
C THR A 210 39.59 -1.50 -7.57
N VAL A 211 38.62 -0.66 -7.20
CA VAL A 211 37.39 -0.49 -7.97
C VAL A 211 37.67 0.33 -9.23
N THR A 212 37.41 -0.24 -10.40
CA THR A 212 37.58 0.42 -11.70
C THR A 212 36.30 1.02 -12.23
N TYR A 213 35.14 0.49 -11.83
CA TYR A 213 33.82 1.02 -12.16
C TYR A 213 32.83 0.67 -11.06
N LEU A 214 31.90 1.59 -10.78
CA LEU A 214 30.91 1.44 -9.71
C LEU A 214 29.57 2.01 -10.15
N ARG A 215 28.53 1.19 -10.06
CA ARG A 215 27.16 1.57 -10.39
C ARG A 215 26.20 1.08 -9.32
N ARG A 216 25.35 1.94 -8.77
CA ARG A 216 24.26 1.51 -7.88
C ARG A 216 23.08 0.99 -8.70
N MET A 217 22.72 -0.27 -8.49
CA MET A 217 21.64 -0.94 -9.22
C MET A 217 20.30 -0.84 -8.51
N SER A 218 20.29 -0.82 -7.18
CA SER A 218 19.07 -0.75 -6.38
C SER A 218 19.25 0.00 -5.06
N MET A 219 18.16 0.50 -4.51
CA MET A 219 18.06 1.06 -3.16
C MET A 219 16.68 0.79 -2.57
N GLY A 220 16.63 -0.05 -1.53
CA GLY A 220 15.39 -0.55 -0.97
C GLY A 220 14.57 -1.28 -2.05
N PRO A 221 13.28 -0.91 -2.24
CA PRO A 221 12.42 -1.53 -3.26
C PRO A 221 12.71 -1.02 -4.67
N LEU A 222 13.45 0.08 -4.83
CA LEU A 222 13.70 0.68 -6.15
C LEU A 222 14.84 -0.04 -6.86
N VAL A 223 14.60 -0.39 -8.13
CA VAL A 223 15.55 -1.03 -9.02
C VAL A 223 15.72 -0.17 -10.26
N LEU A 224 16.96 0.04 -10.70
CA LEU A 224 17.26 0.90 -11.85
C LEU A 224 16.69 0.33 -13.14
N GLY A 225 16.75 -0.99 -13.28
CA GLY A 225 16.45 -1.72 -14.51
C GLY A 225 17.45 -1.42 -15.62
N ASP A 226 17.21 -2.05 -16.78
CA ASP A 226 18.08 -1.89 -17.96
C ASP A 226 17.51 -0.88 -18.97
N THR A 227 16.32 -0.34 -18.69
CA THR A 227 15.55 0.49 -19.63
C THR A 227 15.83 1.98 -19.50
N LEU A 228 16.37 2.46 -18.39
CA LEU A 228 16.69 3.88 -18.18
C LEU A 228 18.17 4.15 -18.54
N PRO A 229 18.46 4.85 -19.65
CA PRO A 229 19.85 5.13 -20.06
C PRO A 229 20.60 6.00 -19.04
N VAL A 230 21.92 5.90 -19.04
CA VAL A 230 22.79 6.74 -18.19
C VAL A 230 22.59 8.21 -18.53
N GLY A 231 22.37 9.05 -17.51
CA GLY A 231 22.06 10.48 -17.68
C GLY A 231 20.56 10.80 -17.70
N GLU A 232 19.70 9.80 -17.90
CA GLU A 232 18.25 9.99 -17.94
C GLU A 232 17.61 9.87 -16.55
N PHE A 233 16.44 10.48 -16.43
CA PHE A 233 15.60 10.42 -15.24
C PHE A 233 14.13 10.31 -15.64
N ARG A 234 13.31 9.75 -14.75
CA ARG A 234 11.87 9.66 -14.92
C ARG A 234 11.15 9.76 -13.58
N PRO A 235 9.87 10.15 -13.56
CA PRO A 235 9.05 9.99 -12.37
C PRO A 235 9.03 8.54 -11.90
N LEU A 236 8.84 8.32 -10.60
CA LEU A 236 8.54 6.98 -10.08
C LEU A 236 7.18 6.50 -10.61
N SER A 237 7.07 5.21 -10.88
CA SER A 237 5.79 4.59 -11.21
C SER A 237 4.90 4.48 -9.96
N PRO A 238 3.57 4.33 -10.11
CA PRO A 238 2.67 4.09 -8.98
C PRO A 238 3.09 2.90 -8.11
N GLU A 239 3.60 1.82 -8.72
CA GLU A 239 4.06 0.62 -8.03
C GLU A 239 5.33 0.89 -7.21
N GLU A 240 6.27 1.66 -7.76
CA GLU A 240 7.48 2.08 -7.05
C GLU A 240 7.16 2.98 -5.85
N LEU A 241 6.19 3.89 -6.01
CA LEU A 241 5.70 4.74 -4.92
C LEU A 241 5.05 3.92 -3.82
N ALA A 242 4.16 2.99 -4.17
CA ALA A 242 3.52 2.09 -3.23
C ALA A 242 4.54 1.25 -2.45
N ALA A 243 5.60 0.79 -3.11
CA ALA A 243 6.65 0.01 -2.45
C ALA A 243 7.53 0.83 -1.48
N LEU A 244 7.57 2.16 -1.62
CA LEU A 244 8.30 3.08 -0.73
C LEU A 244 7.49 3.53 0.49
N GLU A 245 6.18 3.28 0.49
CA GLU A 245 5.34 3.56 1.65
C GLU A 245 5.73 2.62 2.81
N PRO A 246 5.87 3.14 4.05
CA PRO A 246 6.10 2.28 5.19
C PRO A 246 4.95 1.28 5.32
N ALA A 247 5.28 0.01 5.60
CA ALA A 247 4.33 -0.89 6.22
C ALA A 247 3.71 -0.19 7.45
N GLY A 248 2.39 -0.07 7.49
CA GLY A 248 1.63 0.60 8.56
C GLY A 248 1.42 2.13 8.44
N SER A 249 1.93 2.80 7.39
CA SER A 249 1.58 4.22 7.13
C SER A 249 0.12 4.39 6.72
N GLY A 250 -0.36 3.54 5.80
CA GLY A 250 -1.77 3.41 5.46
C GLY A 250 -2.63 3.03 6.66
N ALA A 251 -2.13 2.18 7.56
CA ALA A 251 -2.85 1.83 8.80
C ALA A 251 -3.05 3.04 9.73
N ARG A 252 -2.04 3.92 9.89
CA ARG A 252 -2.18 5.14 10.71
C ARG A 252 -3.18 6.13 10.12
N GLU A 253 -3.19 6.30 8.80
CA GLU A 253 -4.17 7.13 8.11
C GLU A 253 -5.58 6.53 8.23
N MET A 254 -5.70 5.22 7.97
CA MET A 254 -6.93 4.46 8.08
C MET A 254 -7.58 4.60 9.45
N LEU A 255 -6.78 4.48 10.51
CA LEU A 255 -7.25 4.48 11.90
C LEU A 255 -7.41 5.90 12.47
N SER A 256 -7.03 6.96 11.74
CA SER A 256 -7.11 8.35 12.22
C SER A 256 -8.56 8.80 12.39
N GLY A 257 -8.96 9.23 13.58
CA GLY A 257 -10.33 9.68 13.86
C GLY A 257 -11.38 8.56 13.87
N ILE A 258 -10.95 7.30 13.96
CA ILE A 258 -11.82 6.15 14.23
C ILE A 258 -11.89 5.92 15.74
N ASP A 259 -13.08 5.62 16.24
CA ASP A 259 -13.31 5.13 17.61
C ASP A 259 -14.23 3.91 17.67
N THR A 260 -14.77 3.49 16.53
CA THR A 260 -15.70 2.37 16.41
C THR A 260 -15.32 1.52 15.22
N VAL A 261 -15.22 0.20 15.42
CA VAL A 261 -14.91 -0.78 14.37
C VAL A 261 -16.07 -1.74 14.25
N ILE A 262 -16.52 -1.96 13.02
CA ILE A 262 -17.59 -2.89 12.69
C ILE A 262 -17.03 -3.94 11.75
N PHE A 263 -17.18 -5.21 12.10
CA PHE A 263 -16.72 -6.33 11.28
C PHE A 263 -17.92 -6.96 10.57
N ASP A 264 -17.79 -7.23 9.28
CA ASP A 264 -18.45 -8.43 8.77
C ASP A 264 -17.83 -9.68 9.42
N LEU A 265 -18.58 -10.77 9.48
CA LEU A 265 -18.14 -12.00 10.11
C LEU A 265 -17.35 -12.89 9.14
N ASP A 266 -18.00 -13.36 8.09
CA ASP A 266 -17.57 -14.51 7.29
C ASP A 266 -16.63 -14.05 6.19
N GLY A 267 -15.41 -14.59 6.12
CA GLY A 267 -14.39 -14.11 5.18
C GLY A 267 -13.74 -12.78 5.60
N THR A 268 -14.26 -12.14 6.63
CA THR A 268 -13.71 -10.90 7.19
C THR A 268 -13.03 -11.13 8.54
N LEU A 269 -13.82 -11.41 9.59
CA LEU A 269 -13.30 -11.63 10.95
C LEU A 269 -12.86 -13.09 11.15
N VAL A 270 -13.62 -14.03 10.59
CA VAL A 270 -13.35 -15.47 10.64
C VAL A 270 -13.11 -16.04 9.25
N ASP A 271 -12.26 -17.06 9.17
CA ASP A 271 -11.97 -17.80 7.95
C ASP A 271 -12.99 -18.95 7.78
N SER A 272 -14.15 -18.60 7.21
CA SER A 272 -15.33 -19.48 7.13
C SER A 272 -15.93 -19.63 5.73
N MET A 273 -15.48 -18.86 4.73
CA MET A 273 -16.11 -18.85 3.40
C MET A 273 -16.04 -20.20 2.67
N TRP A 274 -15.05 -21.03 3.00
CA TRP A 274 -14.94 -22.40 2.50
C TRP A 274 -16.08 -23.32 2.94
N VAL A 275 -16.81 -22.99 4.01
CA VAL A 275 -17.89 -23.81 4.56
C VAL A 275 -19.11 -23.83 3.64
N TRP A 276 -19.45 -22.69 3.02
CA TRP A 276 -20.72 -22.50 2.32
C TRP A 276 -20.84 -23.31 1.02
N PRO A 277 -19.84 -23.37 0.13
CA PRO A 277 -19.91 -24.22 -1.05
C PRO A 277 -20.16 -25.69 -0.71
N GLU A 278 -19.57 -26.21 0.38
CA GLU A 278 -19.80 -27.59 0.81
C GLU A 278 -21.23 -27.81 1.31
N ILE A 279 -21.78 -26.86 2.05
CA ILE A 279 -23.18 -26.90 2.53
C ILE A 279 -24.14 -26.85 1.34
N ASP A 280 -23.89 -25.98 0.36
CA ASP A 280 -24.75 -25.85 -0.80
C ASP A 280 -24.77 -27.15 -1.64
N VAL A 281 -23.59 -27.76 -1.86
CA VAL A 281 -23.50 -29.06 -2.54
C VAL A 281 -24.27 -30.14 -1.78
N GLU A 282 -24.05 -30.27 -0.47
CA GLU A 282 -24.71 -31.30 0.33
C GLU A 282 -26.22 -31.07 0.41
N TYR A 283 -26.65 -29.82 0.60
CA TYR A 283 -28.05 -29.46 0.77
C TYR A 283 -28.84 -29.66 -0.53
N LEU A 284 -28.34 -29.13 -1.65
CA LEU A 284 -29.00 -29.29 -2.96
C LEU A 284 -28.96 -30.74 -3.46
N GLY A 285 -27.92 -31.50 -3.07
CA GLY A 285 -27.82 -32.94 -3.33
C GLY A 285 -29.00 -33.74 -2.78
N ARG A 286 -29.62 -33.30 -1.67
CA ARG A 286 -30.82 -33.93 -1.09
C ARG A 286 -32.04 -33.86 -2.02
N TYR A 287 -32.07 -32.87 -2.91
CA TYR A 287 -33.14 -32.67 -3.89
C TYR A 287 -32.72 -33.05 -5.31
N GLY A 288 -31.57 -33.74 -5.48
CA GLY A 288 -31.06 -34.16 -6.78
C GLY A 288 -30.69 -33.00 -7.71
N THR A 289 -30.42 -31.81 -7.14
CA THR A 289 -30.09 -30.60 -7.88
C THR A 289 -28.58 -30.40 -7.91
N GLN A 290 -28.04 -30.03 -9.08
CA GLN A 290 -26.61 -29.70 -9.22
C GLN A 290 -26.38 -28.21 -8.98
N LEU A 291 -25.21 -27.89 -8.43
CA LEU A 291 -24.80 -26.52 -8.13
C LEU A 291 -24.54 -25.74 -9.43
N ASP A 292 -25.07 -24.53 -9.50
CA ASP A 292 -24.84 -23.59 -10.61
C ASP A 292 -23.56 -22.80 -10.31
N GLU A 293 -22.64 -22.69 -11.28
CA GLU A 293 -21.39 -21.93 -11.13
C GLU A 293 -21.66 -20.44 -10.80
N ARG A 294 -22.85 -19.93 -11.11
CA ARG A 294 -23.25 -18.54 -10.82
C ARG A 294 -23.85 -18.34 -9.43
N LEU A 295 -24.20 -19.42 -8.73
CA LEU A 295 -24.98 -19.37 -7.49
C LEU A 295 -24.37 -18.40 -6.48
N GLN A 296 -23.07 -18.52 -6.23
CA GLN A 296 -22.38 -17.70 -5.23
C GLN A 296 -22.49 -16.20 -5.53
N GLY A 297 -22.26 -15.80 -6.79
CA GLY A 297 -22.38 -14.40 -7.19
C GLY A 297 -23.83 -13.87 -7.16
N ASP A 298 -24.83 -14.73 -7.36
CA ASP A 298 -26.24 -14.35 -7.32
C ASP A 298 -26.74 -14.09 -5.90
N ILE A 299 -26.18 -14.79 -4.90
CA ILE A 299 -26.57 -14.70 -3.49
C ILE A 299 -25.67 -13.78 -2.65
N ASP A 300 -24.57 -13.28 -3.22
CA ASP A 300 -23.62 -12.42 -2.51
C ASP A 300 -24.32 -11.18 -1.93
N GLY A 301 -24.16 -10.98 -0.62
CA GLY A 301 -24.73 -9.86 0.12
C GLY A 301 -26.17 -10.05 0.60
N MET A 302 -26.92 -11.02 0.07
CA MET A 302 -28.25 -11.38 0.56
C MET A 302 -28.19 -11.77 2.04
N SER A 303 -29.25 -11.47 2.79
CA SER A 303 -29.43 -11.99 4.14
C SER A 303 -29.70 -13.49 4.12
N PHE A 304 -29.47 -14.17 5.24
CA PHE A 304 -29.76 -15.59 5.40
C PHE A 304 -31.20 -15.98 5.03
N THR A 305 -32.16 -15.06 5.21
CA THR A 305 -33.56 -15.29 4.83
C THR A 305 -33.78 -15.09 3.33
N GLU A 306 -33.25 -14.02 2.74
CA GLU A 306 -33.31 -13.78 1.29
C GLU A 306 -32.63 -14.92 0.52
N THR A 307 -31.50 -15.45 1.00
CA THR A 307 -30.85 -16.62 0.40
C THR A 307 -31.72 -17.87 0.47
N ALA A 308 -32.41 -18.12 1.60
CA ALA A 308 -33.32 -19.26 1.73
C ALA A 308 -34.56 -19.13 0.81
N GLU A 309 -35.10 -17.92 0.67
CA GLU A 309 -36.16 -17.61 -0.31
C GLU A 309 -35.67 -17.84 -1.75
N TYR A 310 -34.47 -17.36 -2.08
CA TYR A 310 -33.84 -17.60 -3.38
C TYR A 310 -33.70 -19.08 -3.69
N PHE A 311 -33.17 -19.89 -2.75
CA PHE A 311 -33.03 -21.34 -2.94
C PHE A 311 -34.38 -22.02 -3.15
N LYS A 312 -35.39 -21.62 -2.36
CA LYS A 312 -36.75 -22.14 -2.47
C LYS A 312 -37.33 -21.91 -3.86
N GLU A 313 -37.23 -20.69 -4.37
CA GLU A 313 -37.77 -20.31 -5.67
C GLU A 313 -36.95 -20.87 -6.84
N ARG A 314 -35.63 -20.71 -6.79
CA ARG A 314 -34.70 -21.07 -7.89
C ARG A 314 -34.61 -22.56 -8.14
N PHE A 315 -34.64 -23.37 -7.07
CA PHE A 315 -34.46 -24.82 -7.13
C PHE A 315 -35.74 -25.60 -6.82
N GLY A 316 -36.86 -24.92 -6.55
CA GLY A 316 -38.15 -25.55 -6.29
C GLY A 316 -38.18 -26.37 -5.01
N ILE A 317 -37.49 -25.92 -3.97
CA ILE A 317 -37.37 -26.66 -2.70
C ILE A 317 -38.72 -26.66 -1.97
N PRO A 318 -39.27 -27.84 -1.60
CA PRO A 318 -40.60 -27.92 -1.00
C PRO A 318 -40.64 -27.37 0.43
N ASP A 319 -39.51 -27.43 1.15
CA ASP A 319 -39.41 -27.05 2.56
C ASP A 319 -39.69 -25.56 2.80
N SER A 320 -40.18 -25.21 4.00
CA SER A 320 -40.37 -23.81 4.37
C SER A 320 -39.03 -23.09 4.51
N VAL A 321 -39.04 -21.76 4.39
CA VAL A 321 -37.84 -20.93 4.55
C VAL A 321 -37.17 -21.17 5.91
N GLU A 322 -37.97 -21.35 6.97
CA GLU A 322 -37.49 -21.68 8.31
C GLU A 322 -36.79 -23.03 8.35
N LYS A 323 -37.36 -24.04 7.70
CA LYS A 323 -36.78 -25.38 7.64
C LYS A 323 -35.45 -25.40 6.87
N ILE A 324 -35.36 -24.67 5.76
CA ILE A 324 -34.11 -24.48 5.01
C ILE A 324 -33.03 -23.89 5.92
N LYS A 325 -33.34 -22.79 6.61
CA LYS A 325 -32.44 -22.10 7.53
C LYS A 325 -31.99 -22.98 8.70
N GLU A 326 -32.91 -23.75 9.30
CA GLU A 326 -32.59 -24.70 10.37
C GLU A 326 -31.63 -25.80 9.91
N ASP A 327 -31.79 -26.31 8.68
CA ASP A 327 -30.92 -27.34 8.15
C ASP A 327 -29.54 -26.80 7.81
N TRP A 328 -29.44 -25.60 7.22
CA TRP A 328 -28.15 -24.93 7.03
C TRP A 328 -27.41 -24.68 8.34
N ASN A 329 -28.10 -24.17 9.38
CA ASN A 329 -27.51 -24.00 10.69
C ASN A 329 -26.95 -25.31 11.24
N ARG A 330 -27.73 -26.40 11.17
CA ARG A 330 -27.32 -27.73 11.64
C ARG A 330 -26.09 -28.27 10.87
N MET A 331 -26.03 -28.02 9.57
CA MET A 331 -24.92 -28.44 8.71
C MET A 331 -23.64 -27.63 8.95
N ALA A 332 -23.78 -26.34 9.27
CA ALA A 332 -22.67 -25.43 9.53
C ALA A 332 -22.15 -25.50 10.97
N GLU A 333 -22.99 -25.84 11.94
CA GLU A 333 -22.71 -25.68 13.38
C GLU A 333 -21.40 -26.34 13.83
N GLU A 334 -21.16 -27.60 13.44
CA GLU A 334 -19.93 -28.31 13.81
C GLU A 334 -18.68 -27.61 13.27
N LYS A 335 -18.72 -27.15 12.02
CA LYS A 335 -17.59 -26.45 11.39
C LYS A 335 -17.35 -25.10 12.06
N TYR A 336 -18.40 -24.32 12.33
CA TYR A 336 -18.29 -23.01 12.99
C TYR A 336 -17.79 -23.11 14.44
N LEU A 337 -18.19 -24.15 15.18
CA LEU A 337 -17.78 -24.32 16.58
C LEU A 337 -16.34 -24.86 16.72
N HIS A 338 -15.86 -25.66 15.76
CA HIS A 338 -14.65 -26.45 15.96
C HIS A 338 -13.57 -26.31 14.87
N GLN A 339 -13.90 -25.80 13.69
CA GLN A 339 -12.97 -25.74 12.55
C GLN A 339 -12.71 -24.31 12.06
N VAL A 340 -13.71 -23.43 12.15
CA VAL A 340 -13.57 -22.02 11.79
C VAL A 340 -12.68 -21.30 12.82
N SER A 341 -11.70 -20.55 12.31
CA SER A 341 -10.75 -19.79 13.12
C SER A 341 -10.80 -18.30 12.76
N LEU A 342 -10.24 -17.46 13.64
CA LEU A 342 -10.08 -16.04 13.33
C LEU A 342 -9.09 -15.84 12.17
N LYS A 343 -9.33 -14.84 11.34
CA LYS A 343 -8.33 -14.41 10.35
C LYS A 343 -7.05 -13.96 11.03
N LYS A 344 -5.93 -14.18 10.34
CA LYS A 344 -4.59 -13.91 10.84
C LYS A 344 -4.46 -12.45 11.32
N GLY A 345 -4.03 -12.28 12.57
CA GLY A 345 -3.87 -10.97 13.23
C GLY A 345 -5.17 -10.37 13.80
N ALA A 346 -6.35 -10.95 13.55
CA ALA A 346 -7.61 -10.33 13.95
C ALA A 346 -7.76 -10.22 15.47
N ARG A 347 -7.27 -11.24 16.20
CA ARG A 347 -7.26 -11.25 17.67
C ARG A 347 -6.43 -10.10 18.23
N GLU A 348 -5.20 -9.96 17.76
CA GLU A 348 -4.28 -8.91 18.19
C GLU A 348 -4.81 -7.52 17.85
N PHE A 349 -5.50 -7.37 16.71
CA PHE A 349 -6.15 -6.12 16.33
C PHE A 349 -7.34 -5.77 17.24
N ILE A 350 -8.18 -6.76 17.58
CA ILE A 350 -9.26 -6.59 18.57
C ILE A 350 -8.70 -6.16 19.92
N GLU A 351 -7.63 -6.82 20.39
CA GLU A 351 -6.95 -6.43 21.63
C GLU A 351 -6.39 -5.00 21.58
N ALA A 352 -5.84 -4.58 20.44
CA ALA A 352 -5.37 -3.22 20.23
C ALA A 352 -6.53 -2.20 20.29
N CYS A 353 -7.69 -2.53 19.71
CA CYS A 353 -8.90 -1.71 19.79
C CYS A 353 -9.40 -1.58 21.23
N ARG A 354 -9.39 -2.67 22.01
CA ARG A 354 -9.76 -2.65 23.44
C ARG A 354 -8.84 -1.75 24.25
N LYS A 355 -7.52 -1.82 24.04
CA LYS A 355 -6.54 -0.96 24.71
C LYS A 355 -6.81 0.53 24.43
N LYS A 356 -7.37 0.84 23.25
CA LYS A 356 -7.81 2.19 22.86
C LYS A 356 -9.24 2.54 23.30
N LYS A 357 -9.96 1.59 23.93
CA LYS A 357 -11.36 1.71 24.34
C LYS A 357 -12.32 1.99 23.17
N TRP A 358 -12.00 1.44 22.00
CA TRP A 358 -12.86 1.53 20.83
C TRP A 358 -14.06 0.60 20.98
N LYS A 359 -15.20 0.99 20.41
CA LYS A 359 -16.40 0.16 20.37
C LYS A 359 -16.27 -0.85 19.24
N LEU A 360 -16.64 -2.10 19.49
CA LEU A 360 -16.58 -3.16 18.51
C LEU A 360 -17.99 -3.69 18.23
N GLY A 361 -18.34 -3.85 16.95
CA GLY A 361 -19.60 -4.43 16.51
C GLY A 361 -19.42 -5.47 15.40
N ILE A 362 -20.41 -6.33 15.23
CA ILE A 362 -20.52 -7.29 14.12
C ILE A 362 -21.80 -7.01 13.32
N ALA A 363 -21.66 -6.97 12.00
CA ALA A 363 -22.72 -6.76 11.01
C ALA A 363 -22.64 -7.85 9.93
N THR A 364 -23.36 -8.96 10.13
CA THR A 364 -23.27 -10.16 9.27
C THR A 364 -24.58 -10.45 8.54
N SER A 365 -24.51 -11.04 7.34
CA SER A 365 -25.69 -11.61 6.67
C SER A 365 -26.09 -13.00 7.18
N ASN A 366 -25.24 -13.61 8.00
CA ASN A 366 -25.40 -14.97 8.54
C ASN A 366 -26.42 -15.04 9.70
N SER A 367 -26.67 -16.24 10.21
CA SER A 367 -27.63 -16.48 11.29
C SER A 367 -27.07 -16.13 12.67
N ARG A 368 -27.97 -15.72 13.59
CA ARG A 368 -27.62 -15.41 14.98
C ARG A 368 -26.96 -16.58 15.70
N GLN A 369 -27.43 -17.80 15.43
CA GLN A 369 -26.90 -19.03 16.03
C GLN A 369 -25.42 -19.24 15.67
N LEU A 370 -25.07 -19.09 14.38
CA LEU A 370 -23.70 -19.33 13.92
C LEU A 370 -22.73 -18.25 14.39
N VAL A 371 -23.13 -16.97 14.34
CA VAL A 371 -22.28 -15.88 14.85
C VAL A 371 -22.02 -15.98 16.35
N GLU A 372 -23.05 -16.23 17.17
CA GLU A 372 -22.88 -16.38 18.61
C GLU A 372 -22.05 -17.63 18.94
N GLY A 373 -22.25 -18.72 18.19
CA GLY A 373 -21.47 -19.96 18.31
C GLY A 373 -19.99 -19.74 18.08
N VAL A 374 -19.59 -19.16 16.93
CA VAL A 374 -18.17 -18.96 16.59
C VAL A 374 -17.51 -17.91 17.48
N ILE A 375 -18.19 -16.81 17.80
CA ILE A 375 -17.65 -15.77 18.68
C ILE A 375 -17.43 -16.31 20.10
N GLY A 376 -18.35 -17.14 20.59
CA GLY A 376 -18.19 -17.86 21.86
C GLY A 376 -17.03 -18.84 21.84
N ALA A 377 -16.91 -19.67 20.79
CA ALA A 377 -15.81 -20.62 20.63
C ALA A 377 -14.43 -19.93 20.55
N GLN A 378 -14.37 -18.73 19.97
CA GLN A 378 -13.16 -17.91 19.90
C GLN A 378 -12.88 -17.10 21.17
N GLY A 379 -13.76 -17.17 22.17
CA GLY A 379 -13.62 -16.45 23.45
C GLY A 379 -13.73 -14.93 23.31
N LEU A 380 -14.52 -14.45 22.35
CA LEU A 380 -14.67 -13.03 22.03
C LEU A 380 -16.03 -12.43 22.42
N THR A 381 -16.89 -13.17 23.12
CA THR A 381 -18.26 -12.72 23.47
C THR A 381 -18.27 -11.36 24.18
N ASP A 382 -17.33 -11.14 25.11
CA ASP A 382 -17.25 -9.91 25.89
C ASP A 382 -16.55 -8.75 25.15
N ASP A 383 -16.01 -9.00 23.96
CA ASP A 383 -15.30 -7.99 23.17
C ASP A 383 -16.24 -7.14 22.31
N PHE A 384 -17.39 -7.71 21.90
CA PHE A 384 -18.34 -7.04 21.01
C PHE A 384 -19.51 -6.44 21.79
N SER A 385 -19.69 -5.12 21.65
CA SER A 385 -20.78 -4.39 22.28
C SER A 385 -22.10 -4.50 21.51
N CYS A 386 -22.04 -4.95 20.25
CA CYS A 386 -23.22 -5.12 19.40
C CYS A 386 -22.98 -6.22 18.35
N ILE A 387 -23.91 -7.16 18.23
CA ILE A 387 -23.94 -8.17 17.16
C ILE A 387 -25.33 -8.10 16.51
N LEU A 388 -25.37 -7.81 15.21
CA LEU A 388 -26.57 -7.77 14.40
C LEU A 388 -26.43 -8.63 13.15
N THR A 389 -27.55 -9.25 12.77
CA THR A 389 -27.69 -9.99 11.52
C THR A 389 -28.52 -9.20 10.50
N SER A 390 -28.27 -9.38 9.19
CA SER A 390 -29.05 -8.74 8.12
C SER A 390 -30.54 -9.11 8.17
N CYS A 391 -30.89 -10.24 8.81
CA CYS A 391 -32.28 -10.65 9.03
C CYS A 391 -33.01 -9.77 10.07
N GLU A 392 -32.28 -9.02 10.89
CA GLU A 392 -32.84 -8.11 11.90
C GLU A 392 -33.05 -6.68 11.37
N VAL A 393 -32.68 -6.44 10.11
CA VAL A 393 -32.84 -5.16 9.42
C VAL A 393 -33.62 -5.34 8.11
N GLY A 394 -34.00 -4.24 7.48
CA GLY A 394 -34.97 -4.27 6.38
C GLY A 394 -34.48 -4.95 5.10
N LYS A 395 -33.17 -4.89 4.79
CA LYS A 395 -32.60 -5.40 3.53
C LYS A 395 -31.18 -5.92 3.73
N GLY A 396 -30.80 -6.95 2.97
CA GLY A 396 -29.42 -7.39 2.82
C GLY A 396 -28.50 -6.36 2.17
N LYS A 397 -27.20 -6.64 2.18
CA LYS A 397 -26.17 -5.85 1.49
C LYS A 397 -26.45 -5.92 -0.02
N PRO A 398 -26.28 -4.85 -0.81
CA PRO A 398 -25.50 -3.64 -0.54
C PRO A 398 -26.29 -2.50 0.14
N ALA A 399 -27.47 -2.76 0.69
CA ALA A 399 -28.19 -1.75 1.46
C ALA A 399 -27.39 -1.38 2.74
N PRO A 400 -27.33 -0.10 3.14
CA PRO A 400 -26.51 0.35 4.27
C PRO A 400 -27.10 0.00 5.64
N ASP A 401 -28.33 -0.53 5.68
CA ASP A 401 -29.19 -0.70 6.84
C ASP A 401 -28.49 -1.42 8.01
N ILE A 402 -27.77 -2.51 7.72
CA ILE A 402 -27.10 -3.30 8.77
C ILE A 402 -25.99 -2.51 9.46
N TYR A 403 -25.17 -1.77 8.70
CA TYR A 403 -24.09 -0.96 9.27
C TYR A 403 -24.63 0.25 10.03
N LEU A 404 -25.65 0.92 9.48
CA LEU A 404 -26.32 2.03 10.15
C LEU A 404 -26.95 1.58 11.48
N ALA A 405 -27.60 0.42 11.50
CA ALA A 405 -28.21 -0.13 12.71
C ALA A 405 -27.15 -0.48 13.79
N VAL A 406 -26.00 -1.03 13.40
CA VAL A 406 -24.90 -1.28 14.36
C VAL A 406 -24.34 0.03 14.89
N ALA A 407 -24.07 1.02 14.05
CA ALA A 407 -23.56 2.32 14.49
C ALA A 407 -24.55 3.05 15.43
N GLU A 408 -25.86 2.99 15.12
CA GLU A 408 -26.92 3.53 15.98
C GLU A 408 -26.92 2.85 17.35
N ARG A 409 -26.90 1.52 17.42
CA ARG A 409 -26.85 0.78 18.69
C ARG A 409 -25.59 1.04 19.50
N LEU A 410 -24.47 1.25 18.82
CA LEU A 410 -23.21 1.65 19.46
C LEU A 410 -23.20 3.13 19.85
N GLY A 411 -24.14 3.95 19.37
CA GLY A 411 -24.20 5.39 19.64
C GLY A 411 -23.00 6.13 19.07
N THR A 412 -22.62 5.84 17.82
CA THR A 412 -21.49 6.47 17.13
C THR A 412 -21.93 7.07 15.78
N ASP A 413 -21.33 8.20 15.41
CA ASP A 413 -21.49 8.79 14.07
C ASP A 413 -20.81 7.90 13.01
N PRO A 414 -21.48 7.52 11.91
CA PRO A 414 -20.88 6.72 10.84
C PRO A 414 -19.51 7.20 10.34
N ALA A 415 -19.22 8.51 10.37
CA ALA A 415 -17.92 9.04 9.96
C ALA A 415 -16.74 8.61 10.87
N HIS A 416 -17.03 8.18 12.10
CA HIS A 416 -16.08 7.63 13.07
C HIS A 416 -15.99 6.10 13.06
N CYS A 417 -16.75 5.45 12.17
CA CYS A 417 -16.75 4.00 12.00
C CYS A 417 -15.76 3.55 10.91
N LEU A 418 -15.07 2.44 11.19
CA LEU A 418 -14.31 1.66 10.21
C LEU A 418 -14.97 0.29 10.06
N VAL A 419 -15.41 -0.01 8.84
CA VAL A 419 -15.98 -1.30 8.46
C VAL A 419 -14.89 -2.19 7.86
N PHE A 420 -14.83 -3.45 8.29
CA PHE A 420 -14.08 -4.49 7.58
C PHE A 420 -15.03 -5.38 6.79
N GLU A 421 -14.66 -5.71 5.56
CA GLU A 421 -15.49 -6.47 4.61
C GLU A 421 -14.64 -7.20 3.56
N ASP A 422 -15.11 -8.34 3.07
CA ASP A 422 -14.43 -9.19 2.10
C ASP A 422 -15.18 -9.34 0.77
N ILE A 423 -16.42 -8.84 0.68
CA ILE A 423 -17.22 -8.88 -0.56
C ILE A 423 -17.62 -7.49 -1.08
N GLU A 424 -17.78 -7.37 -2.39
CA GLU A 424 -18.15 -6.10 -3.04
C GLU A 424 -19.48 -5.50 -2.52
N PRO A 425 -20.60 -6.27 -2.39
CA PRO A 425 -21.85 -5.73 -1.86
C PRO A 425 -21.69 -5.16 -0.46
N GLY A 426 -20.89 -5.80 0.38
CA GLY A 426 -20.58 -5.36 1.73
C GLY A 426 -19.78 -4.06 1.78
N ILE A 427 -18.74 -3.95 0.94
CA ILE A 427 -18.01 -2.69 0.79
C ILE A 427 -18.94 -1.57 0.37
N ARG A 428 -19.80 -1.80 -0.63
CA ARG A 428 -20.78 -0.82 -1.11
C ARG A 428 -21.75 -0.40 0.00
N ALA A 429 -22.22 -1.34 0.82
CA ALA A 429 -23.08 -1.05 1.97
C ALA A 429 -22.38 -0.15 3.01
N GLY A 430 -21.14 -0.46 3.39
CA GLY A 430 -20.37 0.37 4.32
C GLY A 430 -20.13 1.79 3.79
N LYS A 431 -19.78 1.91 2.49
CA LYS A 431 -19.63 3.21 1.83
C LYS A 431 -20.94 3.99 1.76
N ALA A 432 -22.05 3.32 1.43
CA ALA A 432 -23.38 3.93 1.39
C ALA A 432 -23.86 4.39 2.77
N ALA A 433 -23.39 3.74 3.84
CA ALA A 433 -23.63 4.15 5.22
C ALA A 433 -22.78 5.38 5.65
N GLY A 434 -21.91 5.90 4.78
CA GLY A 434 -21.03 7.04 5.09
C GLY A 434 -19.81 6.67 5.94
N MET A 435 -19.49 5.38 6.04
CA MET A 435 -18.37 4.87 6.84
C MET A 435 -17.10 4.73 5.99
N ARG A 436 -15.94 4.67 6.67
CA ARG A 436 -14.72 4.18 6.03
C ARG A 436 -14.75 2.66 5.94
N VAL A 437 -14.26 2.12 4.84
CA VAL A 437 -14.25 0.67 4.60
C VAL A 437 -12.84 0.18 4.29
N CYS A 438 -12.42 -0.85 4.99
CA CYS A 438 -11.23 -1.63 4.72
C CYS A 438 -11.62 -3.00 4.15
N GLY A 439 -11.23 -3.27 2.91
CA GLY A 439 -11.35 -4.58 2.31
C GLY A 439 -10.38 -5.58 2.96
N VAL A 440 -10.84 -6.79 3.25
CA VAL A 440 -10.02 -7.89 3.76
C VAL A 440 -9.90 -8.92 2.65
N LYS A 441 -8.68 -9.36 2.36
CA LYS A 441 -8.47 -10.44 1.39
C LYS A 441 -9.11 -11.73 1.88
N ASP A 442 -9.91 -12.34 1.01
CA ASP A 442 -10.42 -13.69 1.14
C ASP A 442 -10.18 -14.49 -0.15
N ASP A 443 -9.78 -15.75 -0.03
CA ASP A 443 -9.45 -16.59 -1.19
C ASP A 443 -10.71 -17.15 -1.89
N TRP A 444 -11.90 -17.02 -1.28
CA TRP A 444 -13.20 -17.43 -1.83
C TRP A 444 -14.01 -16.25 -2.39
N CYS A 445 -13.50 -15.03 -2.27
CA CYS A 445 -14.12 -13.84 -2.86
C CYS A 445 -14.14 -13.94 -4.39
N GLN A 446 -15.33 -13.76 -4.98
CA GLN A 446 -15.52 -13.81 -6.44
C GLN A 446 -15.04 -12.53 -7.15
N THR A 447 -14.92 -11.42 -6.41
CA THR A 447 -14.54 -10.13 -6.97
C THR A 447 -13.02 -10.02 -7.07
N PRO A 448 -12.44 -9.68 -8.24
CA PRO A 448 -10.99 -9.54 -8.36
C PRO A 448 -10.42 -8.51 -7.37
N GLU A 449 -9.27 -8.83 -6.76
CA GLU A 449 -8.60 -7.95 -5.78
C GLU A 449 -8.39 -6.52 -6.30
N ALA A 450 -8.04 -6.35 -7.57
CA ALA A 450 -7.86 -5.04 -8.19
C ALA A 450 -9.14 -4.20 -8.21
N GLN A 451 -10.32 -4.83 -8.25
CA GLN A 451 -11.62 -4.17 -8.15
C GLN A 451 -11.96 -3.85 -6.69
N MET A 452 -11.71 -4.78 -5.76
CA MET A 452 -11.88 -4.54 -4.32
C MET A 452 -11.07 -3.34 -3.83
N ARG A 453 -9.79 -3.26 -4.23
CA ARG A 453 -8.89 -2.12 -3.92
C ARG A 453 -9.36 -0.78 -4.48
N LYS A 454 -10.17 -0.78 -5.55
CA LYS A 454 -10.76 0.45 -6.11
C LYS A 454 -12.02 0.88 -5.36
N LEU A 455 -12.76 -0.07 -4.80
CA LEU A 455 -14.04 0.17 -4.13
C LEU A 455 -13.85 0.56 -2.66
N ALA A 456 -12.94 -0.09 -1.94
CA ALA A 456 -12.67 0.19 -0.53
C ALA A 456 -11.76 1.41 -0.36
N ASP A 457 -11.81 2.03 0.83
CA ASP A 457 -10.87 3.11 1.19
C ASP A 457 -9.47 2.56 1.47
N TYR A 458 -9.41 1.34 1.99
CA TYR A 458 -8.19 0.60 2.33
C TYR A 458 -8.37 -0.87 1.98
N TYR A 459 -7.27 -1.62 1.84
CA TYR A 459 -7.34 -3.05 1.59
C TYR A 459 -6.13 -3.75 2.20
N ILE A 460 -6.37 -4.78 3.01
CA ILE A 460 -5.35 -5.56 3.71
C ILE A 460 -5.39 -7.02 3.27
N ALA A 461 -4.23 -7.66 3.24
CA ALA A 461 -4.13 -9.10 3.11
C ALA A 461 -4.53 -9.80 4.42
N ASP A 462 -4.09 -9.27 5.55
CA ASP A 462 -4.48 -9.74 6.88
C ASP A 462 -4.32 -8.61 7.94
N TYR A 463 -4.80 -8.85 9.16
CA TYR A 463 -4.81 -7.83 10.21
C TYR A 463 -3.41 -7.52 10.79
N THR A 464 -2.37 -8.31 10.46
CA THR A 464 -0.99 -8.01 10.91
C THR A 464 -0.44 -6.74 10.28
N GLU A 465 -1.03 -6.25 9.19
CA GLU A 465 -0.70 -4.95 8.59
C GLU A 465 -1.13 -3.75 9.46
N LEU A 466 -1.98 -3.99 10.47
CA LEU A 466 -2.59 -2.94 11.30
C LEU A 466 -1.98 -2.85 12.71
N ILE A 467 -1.11 -3.78 13.06
CA ILE A 467 -0.49 -3.95 14.38
C ILE A 467 0.97 -3.54 14.30
#